data_AF-A0A4R8KZ40-F1
#
_entry.id   AF-A0A4R8KZ40-F1
#
_cell.length_a   1.000
_cell.length_b   1.000
_cell.length_c   1.000
_cell.angle_alpha   90.00
_cell.angle_beta   90.00
_cell.angle_gamma   90.00
#
_symmetry.space_group_name_H-M   'P 1'
#
loop_
_entity.id
_entity.type
_entity.pdbx_description
1 polymer ?
#
loop_
_entity_poly.entity_id
_entity_poly.type
_entity_poly.pdbx_seq_one_letter_code
_entity_poly.pdbx_strand_id
1 'polypeptide(L)'
;MVIWGGIFLPKTMVDALGVFLAAPRKARKYTDWHARCIAGQKAASFFKATRDSDVFRLTASKIAADAYEDIRDQKEVAVINSSLVLKVREQASSMRTILPAAQHLPGDANTKEFRSGLDSLCQWATPTSAPANKSGDICARAFTLTLARKFAIAFSDIPVEYIHSLVAMGWPNRSLSATWKLLCGTVTDRIKREAESIRLQEASAHGAAVFAIQTASTARHVMSEIEHQVVEQLQSEMERVRQGKRRFSNDAARLQAMQEIARSLEDSGLADELLIVIRDRLKEYSHDHQH
;
A
#
# COMPACT_ATOMS: atom_id res chain seq x y z
N MET A 1 -27.23 -4.33 10.77
CA MET A 1 -26.11 -5.27 10.56
C MET A 1 -25.82 -5.26 9.07
N VAL A 2 -24.58 -4.99 8.65
CA VAL A 2 -24.26 -4.95 7.22
C VAL A 2 -23.23 -6.04 6.94
N ILE A 3 -23.53 -6.94 6.00
CA ILE A 3 -22.62 -8.01 5.60
C ILE A 3 -21.76 -7.46 4.46
N TRP A 4 -20.49 -7.20 4.74
CA TRP A 4 -19.51 -6.72 3.75
C TRP A 4 -18.49 -7.82 3.51
N GLY A 5 -18.53 -8.53 2.37
CA GLY A 5 -17.44 -9.44 1.97
C GLY A 5 -16.98 -10.47 3.02
N GLY A 6 -17.88 -10.94 3.90
CA GLY A 6 -17.55 -11.86 5.00
C GLY A 6 -17.09 -11.20 6.31
N ILE A 7 -17.04 -9.87 6.40
CA ILE A 7 -16.76 -9.13 7.63
C ILE A 7 -18.07 -8.86 8.39
N PHE A 8 -18.04 -9.08 9.71
CA PHE A 8 -19.12 -8.74 10.62
C PHE A 8 -18.80 -7.45 11.38
N LEU A 9 -18.91 -6.30 10.70
CA LEU A 9 -18.78 -5.00 11.37
C LEU A 9 -20.15 -4.49 11.83
N PRO A 10 -20.31 -4.13 13.12
CA PRO A 10 -21.45 -3.37 13.57
C PRO A 10 -21.57 -2.07 12.78
N LYS A 11 -22.79 -1.61 12.46
CA LYS A 11 -23.02 -0.36 11.71
C LYS A 11 -22.29 0.83 12.37
N THR A 12 -22.34 0.89 13.71
CA THR A 12 -21.64 1.89 14.51
C THR A 12 -20.12 1.92 14.27
N MET A 13 -19.51 0.79 13.94
CA MET A 13 -18.08 0.69 13.66
C MET A 13 -17.75 1.15 12.23
N VAL A 14 -18.61 0.86 11.27
CA VAL A 14 -18.50 1.37 9.90
C VAL A 14 -18.63 2.90 9.90
N ASP A 15 -19.61 3.43 10.61
CA ASP A 15 -19.84 4.87 10.74
C ASP A 15 -18.65 5.55 11.43
N ALA A 16 -18.13 4.98 12.52
CA ALA A 16 -16.95 5.49 13.22
C ALA A 16 -15.69 5.50 12.32
N LEU A 17 -15.48 4.44 11.53
CA LEU A 17 -14.39 4.37 10.56
C LEU A 17 -14.52 5.45 9.48
N GLY A 18 -15.73 5.63 8.93
CA GLY A 18 -16.01 6.66 7.93
C GLY A 18 -15.71 8.07 8.45
N VAL A 19 -16.14 8.38 9.68
CA VAL A 19 -15.83 9.66 10.35
C VAL A 19 -14.32 9.86 10.52
N PHE A 20 -13.58 8.83 10.89
CA PHE A 20 -12.12 8.92 11.05
C PHE A 20 -11.39 9.17 9.73
N LEU A 21 -11.80 8.50 8.65
CA LEU A 21 -11.21 8.68 7.34
C LEU A 21 -11.47 10.08 6.79
N ALA A 22 -12.70 10.60 6.96
CA ALA A 22 -13.09 11.94 6.55
C ALA A 22 -12.48 13.07 7.41
N ALA A 23 -12.17 12.79 8.68
CA ALA A 23 -11.66 13.81 9.61
C ALA A 23 -10.24 14.31 9.23
N PRO A 24 -9.97 15.63 9.35
CA PRO A 24 -8.62 16.19 9.24
C PRO A 24 -7.66 15.57 10.27
N ARG A 25 -6.37 15.47 9.95
CA ARG A 25 -5.37 14.79 10.79
C ARG A 25 -5.39 15.23 12.27
N LYS A 26 -5.58 16.52 12.54
CA LYS A 26 -5.64 17.09 13.90
C LYS A 26 -6.89 16.66 14.69
N ALA A 27 -8.00 16.39 13.99
CA ALA A 27 -9.27 16.01 14.60
C ALA A 27 -9.41 14.49 14.82
N ARG A 28 -8.60 13.67 14.11
CA ARG A 28 -8.68 12.20 14.16
C ARG A 28 -8.54 11.60 15.56
N LYS A 29 -7.80 12.24 16.46
CA LYS A 29 -7.62 11.77 17.84
C LYS A 29 -8.90 11.85 18.69
N TYR A 30 -9.89 12.63 18.27
CA TYR A 30 -11.15 12.81 18.99
C TYR A 30 -12.29 11.94 18.43
N THR A 31 -11.99 11.04 17.51
CA THR A 31 -12.99 10.19 16.87
C THR A 31 -13.22 8.90 17.64
N ASP A 32 -14.43 8.34 17.51
CA ASP A 32 -14.80 7.06 18.13
C ASP A 32 -13.93 5.90 17.62
N TRP A 33 -13.55 5.91 16.33
CA TRP A 33 -12.62 4.93 15.78
C TRP A 33 -11.27 4.90 16.50
N HIS A 34 -10.68 6.08 16.72
CA HIS A 34 -9.41 6.20 17.42
C HIS A 34 -9.55 5.68 18.85
N ALA A 35 -10.60 6.10 19.57
CA ALA A 35 -10.88 5.65 20.93
C ALA A 35 -10.98 4.12 21.01
N ARG A 36 -11.69 3.47 20.08
CA ARG A 36 -11.81 2.00 20.01
C ARG A 36 -10.48 1.31 19.74
N CYS A 37 -9.65 1.86 18.84
CA CYS A 37 -8.35 1.28 18.52
C CYS A 37 -7.39 1.31 19.71
N ILE A 38 -7.44 2.36 20.53
CA ILE A 38 -6.53 2.52 21.68
C ILE A 38 -7.11 1.97 22.99
N ALA A 39 -8.36 1.50 22.97
CA ALA A 39 -9.02 0.95 24.14
C ALA A 39 -8.53 -0.47 24.48
N GLY A 40 -8.59 -0.80 25.76
CA GLY A 40 -8.35 -2.16 26.27
C GLY A 40 -6.90 -2.47 26.64
N GLN A 41 -6.72 -3.60 27.33
CA GLN A 41 -5.45 -3.98 27.95
C GLN A 41 -4.33 -4.26 26.93
N LYS A 42 -4.67 -4.82 25.77
CA LYS A 42 -3.68 -5.16 24.72
C LYS A 42 -3.14 -3.90 24.02
N ALA A 43 -4.01 -2.94 23.73
CA ALA A 43 -3.61 -1.61 23.26
C ALA A 43 -2.76 -0.90 24.32
N ALA A 44 -3.23 -0.87 25.57
CA ALA A 44 -2.49 -0.26 26.67
C ALA A 44 -1.09 -0.87 26.85
N SER A 45 -0.93 -2.18 26.63
CA SER A 45 0.37 -2.87 26.72
C SER A 45 1.29 -2.53 25.55
N PHE A 46 0.74 -2.41 24.33
CA PHE A 46 1.51 -2.05 23.14
C PHE A 46 2.00 -0.59 23.16
N PHE A 47 1.18 0.34 23.65
CA PHE A 47 1.50 1.77 23.69
C PHE A 47 2.30 2.20 24.94
N LYS A 48 2.75 1.27 25.80
CA LYS A 48 3.57 1.64 26.97
C LYS A 48 4.90 2.30 26.55
N ALA A 49 5.38 3.23 27.39
CA ALA A 49 6.68 3.89 27.29
C ALA A 49 6.90 4.71 26.00
N THR A 50 7.98 4.49 25.25
CA THR A 50 8.39 5.30 24.07
C THR A 50 7.37 5.31 22.92
N ARG A 51 6.33 4.46 22.99
CA ARG A 51 5.23 4.34 22.03
C ARG A 51 3.96 5.11 22.46
N ASP A 52 4.05 5.92 23.51
CA ASP A 52 2.91 6.64 24.10
C ASP A 52 2.58 7.98 23.41
N SER A 53 3.33 8.35 22.37
CA SER A 53 3.09 9.56 21.60
C SER A 53 1.73 9.52 20.88
N ASP A 54 1.01 10.65 20.90
CA ASP A 54 -0.20 10.88 20.09
C ASP A 54 0.03 10.52 18.61
N VAL A 55 1.23 10.81 18.07
CA VAL A 55 1.58 10.49 16.68
C VAL A 55 1.63 8.98 16.45
N PHE A 56 2.16 8.23 17.41
CA PHE A 56 2.30 6.78 17.34
C PHE A 56 0.93 6.11 17.40
N ARG A 57 0.11 6.52 18.38
CA ARG A 57 -1.28 6.07 18.55
C ARG A 57 -2.15 6.38 17.33
N LEU A 58 -2.05 7.60 16.78
CA LEU A 58 -2.75 7.98 15.55
C LEU A 58 -2.30 7.17 14.33
N THR A 59 -1.00 6.89 14.22
CA THR A 59 -0.46 6.04 13.14
C THR A 59 -1.02 4.63 13.24
N ALA A 60 -1.08 4.05 14.44
CA ALA A 60 -1.67 2.73 14.66
C ALA A 60 -3.17 2.67 14.31
N SER A 61 -3.96 3.68 14.74
CA SER A 61 -5.38 3.77 14.37
C SER A 61 -5.58 3.96 12.86
N LYS A 62 -4.66 4.69 12.21
CA LYS A 62 -4.68 4.85 10.75
C LYS A 62 -4.36 3.54 10.04
N ILE A 63 -3.35 2.80 10.47
CA ILE A 63 -3.03 1.48 9.90
C ILE A 63 -4.24 0.55 9.97
N ALA A 64 -4.95 0.54 11.12
CA ALA A 64 -6.17 -0.24 11.26
C ALA A 64 -7.25 0.23 10.27
N ALA A 65 -7.48 1.54 10.18
CA ALA A 65 -8.47 2.12 9.26
C ALA A 65 -8.17 1.74 7.79
N ASP A 66 -6.94 1.98 7.34
CA ASP A 66 -6.49 1.69 5.98
C ASP A 66 -6.61 0.18 5.67
N ALA A 67 -6.33 -0.70 6.65
CA ALA A 67 -6.47 -2.14 6.46
C ALA A 67 -7.94 -2.58 6.37
N TYR A 68 -8.85 -1.94 7.09
CA TYR A 68 -10.29 -2.21 6.98
C TYR A 68 -10.87 -1.69 5.65
N GLU A 69 -10.39 -0.54 5.17
CA GLU A 69 -10.71 -0.02 3.85
C GLU A 69 -10.21 -0.95 2.72
N ASP A 70 -8.99 -1.46 2.81
CA ASP A 70 -8.44 -2.40 1.83
C ASP A 70 -9.30 -3.67 1.64
N ILE A 71 -9.97 -4.15 2.69
CA ILE A 71 -10.89 -5.30 2.61
C ILE A 71 -12.27 -4.88 2.14
N ARG A 72 -12.72 -3.69 2.55
CA ARG A 72 -14.00 -3.10 2.14
C ARG A 72 -14.13 -3.03 0.62
N ASP A 73 -13.07 -2.58 -0.04
CA ASP A 73 -13.03 -2.34 -1.48
C ASP A 73 -12.81 -3.65 -2.28
N GLN A 74 -12.97 -4.82 -1.63
CA GLN A 74 -12.86 -6.16 -2.22
C GLN A 74 -11.59 -6.37 -3.06
N LYS A 75 -10.44 -5.80 -2.63
CA LYS A 75 -9.16 -6.25 -3.21
C LYS A 75 -9.10 -7.75 -3.05
N GLU A 76 -9.07 -8.47 -4.18
CA GLU A 76 -9.05 -9.93 -4.19
C GLU A 76 -8.00 -10.41 -3.19
N VAL A 77 -8.46 -11.17 -2.20
CA VAL A 77 -7.54 -11.76 -1.25
C VAL A 77 -6.73 -12.77 -2.03
N ALA A 78 -5.48 -12.44 -2.36
CA ALA A 78 -4.58 -13.35 -3.04
C ALA A 78 -4.34 -14.59 -2.15
N VAL A 79 -5.04 -15.67 -2.47
CA VAL A 79 -4.89 -16.97 -1.80
C VAL A 79 -3.83 -17.74 -2.55
N ILE A 80 -2.66 -17.91 -1.93
CA ILE A 80 -1.59 -18.70 -2.54
C ILE A 80 -1.53 -20.04 -1.83
N ASN A 81 -1.72 -21.11 -2.59
CA ASN A 81 -1.51 -22.44 -2.08
C ASN A 81 0.00 -22.71 -1.97
N SER A 82 0.51 -22.77 -0.74
CA SER A 82 1.93 -23.00 -0.48
C SER A 82 2.45 -24.30 -1.10
N SER A 83 1.63 -25.35 -1.21
CA SER A 83 2.05 -26.60 -1.84
C SER A 83 2.24 -26.46 -3.34
N LEU A 84 1.44 -25.61 -4.02
CA LEU A 84 1.61 -25.33 -5.44
C LEU A 84 2.89 -24.54 -5.69
N VAL A 85 3.19 -23.53 -4.86
CA VAL A 85 4.44 -22.77 -4.98
C VAL A 85 5.66 -23.66 -4.76
N LEU A 86 5.64 -24.54 -3.75
CA LEU A 86 6.71 -25.51 -3.52
C LEU A 86 6.88 -26.44 -4.73
N LYS A 87 5.77 -26.96 -5.28
CA LYS A 87 5.79 -27.82 -6.46
C LYS A 87 6.37 -27.11 -7.69
N VAL A 88 5.95 -25.87 -7.95
CA VAL A 88 6.47 -25.06 -9.07
C VAL A 88 7.95 -24.78 -8.88
N ARG A 89 8.39 -24.46 -7.65
CA ARG A 89 9.79 -24.22 -7.33
C ARG A 89 10.64 -25.47 -7.51
N GLU A 90 10.16 -26.63 -7.06
CA GLU A 90 10.84 -27.93 -7.24
C GLU A 90 10.94 -28.29 -8.72
N GLN A 91 9.86 -28.09 -9.49
CA GLN A 91 9.86 -28.30 -10.94
C GLN A 91 10.83 -27.37 -11.64
N ALA A 92 10.85 -26.08 -11.29
CA ALA A 92 11.79 -25.10 -11.82
C ALA A 92 13.25 -25.47 -11.49
N SER A 93 13.50 -25.90 -10.25
CA SER A 93 14.84 -26.32 -9.81
C SER A 93 15.31 -27.58 -10.53
N SER A 94 14.42 -28.56 -10.68
CA SER A 94 14.69 -29.80 -11.44
C SER A 94 14.96 -29.48 -12.92
N MET A 95 14.12 -28.66 -13.54
CA MET A 95 14.31 -28.21 -14.92
C MET A 95 15.66 -27.50 -15.08
N ARG A 96 16.01 -26.61 -14.15
CA ARG A 96 17.32 -25.93 -14.15
C ARG A 96 18.50 -26.91 -14.06
N THR A 97 18.39 -27.98 -13.27
CA THR A 97 19.46 -28.99 -13.18
C THR A 97 19.58 -29.89 -14.40
N ILE A 98 18.47 -30.11 -15.13
CA ILE A 98 18.44 -30.95 -16.33
C ILE A 98 18.87 -30.17 -17.58
N LEU A 99 18.63 -28.85 -17.60
CA LEU A 99 18.99 -28.02 -18.73
C LEU A 99 20.51 -28.01 -18.94
N PRO A 100 20.99 -28.28 -20.18
CA PRO A 100 22.41 -28.21 -20.48
C PRO A 100 22.92 -26.77 -20.41
N ALA A 101 24.25 -26.61 -20.42
CA ALA A 101 24.88 -25.30 -20.44
C ALA A 101 24.30 -24.44 -21.58
N ALA A 102 24.14 -23.13 -21.34
CA ALA A 102 23.40 -22.22 -22.23
C ALA A 102 23.80 -22.28 -23.71
N GLN A 103 25.06 -22.56 -24.00
CA GLN A 103 25.60 -22.74 -25.35
C GLN A 103 24.98 -23.92 -26.14
N HIS A 104 24.28 -24.84 -25.47
CA HIS A 104 23.65 -26.03 -26.05
C HIS A 104 22.12 -25.99 -25.97
N LEU A 105 21.53 -24.89 -25.53
CA LEU A 105 20.07 -24.75 -25.46
C LEU A 105 19.48 -24.39 -26.84
N PRO A 106 18.29 -24.92 -27.18
CA PRO A 106 17.51 -24.45 -28.32
C PRO A 106 17.26 -22.94 -28.23
N GLY A 107 17.16 -22.25 -29.37
CA GLY A 107 17.08 -20.79 -29.45
C GLY A 107 16.05 -20.16 -28.50
N ASP A 108 14.86 -20.76 -28.40
CA ASP A 108 13.75 -20.25 -27.58
C ASP A 108 14.04 -20.35 -26.07
N ALA A 109 14.79 -21.37 -25.64
CA ALA A 109 15.22 -21.58 -24.26
C ALA A 109 16.55 -20.86 -23.93
N ASN A 110 17.23 -20.33 -24.94
CA ASN A 110 18.47 -19.57 -24.80
C ASN A 110 18.23 -18.06 -24.66
N THR A 111 16.97 -17.62 -24.54
CA THR A 111 16.61 -16.23 -24.29
C THR A 111 16.98 -15.80 -22.87
N LYS A 112 17.25 -14.51 -22.69
CA LYS A 112 17.58 -13.94 -21.37
C LYS A 112 16.35 -13.99 -20.45
N GLU A 113 15.17 -13.79 -21.04
CA GLU A 113 13.86 -13.81 -20.41
C GLU A 113 13.53 -15.20 -19.84
N PHE A 114 13.77 -16.27 -20.61
CA PHE A 114 13.56 -17.63 -20.12
C PHE A 114 14.45 -17.95 -18.93
N ARG A 115 15.75 -17.63 -19.01
CA ARG A 115 16.72 -17.92 -17.94
C ARG A 115 16.43 -17.09 -16.68
N SER A 116 16.14 -15.81 -16.83
CA SER A 116 15.79 -14.95 -15.69
C SER A 116 14.45 -15.33 -15.06
N GLY A 117 13.46 -15.73 -15.87
CA GLY A 117 12.19 -16.26 -15.41
C GLY A 117 12.36 -17.57 -14.64
N LEU A 118 13.17 -18.50 -15.16
CA LEU A 118 13.48 -19.77 -14.50
C LEU A 118 14.21 -19.56 -13.16
N ASP A 119 15.21 -18.67 -13.14
CA ASP A 119 15.92 -18.30 -11.91
C ASP A 119 14.95 -17.69 -10.89
N SER A 120 14.05 -16.83 -11.34
CA SER A 120 13.01 -16.23 -10.50
C SER A 120 12.08 -17.29 -9.89
N LEU A 121 11.68 -18.31 -10.68
CA LEU A 121 10.87 -19.42 -10.19
C LEU A 121 11.63 -20.33 -9.19
N CYS A 122 12.93 -20.55 -9.41
CA CYS A 122 13.77 -21.31 -8.46
C CYS A 122 13.91 -20.60 -7.11
N GLN A 123 13.96 -19.27 -7.14
CA GLN A 123 14.05 -18.41 -5.97
C GLN A 123 12.68 -18.01 -5.42
N TRP A 124 11.58 -18.46 -6.04
CA TRP A 124 10.24 -18.03 -5.67
C TRP A 124 9.92 -18.49 -4.25
N ALA A 125 9.94 -17.54 -3.33
CA ALA A 125 9.52 -17.75 -1.96
C ALA A 125 8.01 -17.52 -1.88
N THR A 126 7.26 -18.45 -1.29
CA THR A 126 5.81 -18.35 -1.03
C THR A 126 5.45 -16.98 -0.46
N PRO A 127 4.88 -16.02 -1.20
CA PRO A 127 4.58 -14.70 -0.64
C PRO A 127 3.80 -14.89 0.67
N THR A 128 4.05 -14.07 1.68
CA THR A 128 3.46 -14.22 3.02
C THR A 128 1.95 -13.98 2.98
N SER A 129 1.19 -14.87 2.37
CA SER A 129 -0.21 -14.76 1.98
C SER A 129 -1.08 -15.60 2.90
N ALA A 130 -2.39 -15.33 2.91
CA ALA A 130 -3.31 -16.07 3.76
C ALA A 130 -3.28 -17.56 3.35
N PRO A 131 -2.85 -18.47 4.24
CA PRO A 131 -2.75 -19.87 3.87
C PRO A 131 -4.14 -20.44 3.58
N ALA A 132 -4.24 -21.30 2.57
CA ALA A 132 -5.51 -21.87 2.09
C ALA A 132 -6.09 -23.00 3.00
N ASN A 133 -5.46 -23.28 4.14
CA ASN A 133 -5.80 -24.43 5.00
C ASN A 133 -7.19 -24.32 5.66
N LYS A 134 -7.79 -25.48 5.99
CA LYS A 134 -9.24 -25.68 6.25
C LYS A 134 -9.82 -25.06 7.54
N SER A 135 -9.05 -24.37 8.38
CA SER A 135 -9.58 -23.80 9.63
C SER A 135 -9.55 -22.27 9.64
N GLY A 136 -10.73 -21.66 9.62
CA GLY A 136 -10.95 -20.23 9.86
C GLY A 136 -11.23 -19.41 8.61
N ASP A 137 -11.83 -18.25 8.85
CA ASP A 137 -12.19 -17.26 7.83
C ASP A 137 -10.94 -16.72 7.11
N ILE A 138 -10.93 -16.83 5.78
CA ILE A 138 -9.83 -16.43 4.91
C ILE A 138 -9.64 -14.91 4.87
N CYS A 139 -10.72 -14.14 4.91
CA CYS A 139 -10.69 -12.68 4.97
C CYS A 139 -10.05 -12.24 6.29
N ALA A 140 -10.41 -12.88 7.40
CA ALA A 140 -9.82 -12.58 8.70
C ALA A 140 -8.32 -12.94 8.76
N ARG A 141 -7.88 -14.01 8.08
CA ARG A 141 -6.44 -14.35 7.95
C ARG A 141 -5.70 -13.31 7.10
N ALA A 142 -6.25 -12.95 5.95
CA ALA A 142 -5.68 -11.94 5.08
C ALA A 142 -5.56 -10.59 5.80
N PHE A 143 -6.62 -10.18 6.51
CA PHE A 143 -6.63 -8.99 7.35
C PHE A 143 -5.50 -9.00 8.39
N THR A 144 -5.36 -10.13 9.10
CA THR A 144 -4.31 -10.29 10.12
C THR A 144 -2.91 -10.09 9.52
N LEU A 145 -2.65 -10.67 8.34
CA LEU A 145 -1.37 -10.52 7.65
C LEU A 145 -1.17 -9.10 7.11
N THR A 146 -2.20 -8.49 6.55
CA THR A 146 -2.17 -7.09 6.07
C THR A 146 -1.83 -6.13 7.21
N LEU A 147 -2.48 -6.28 8.36
CA LEU A 147 -2.13 -5.53 9.56
C LEU A 147 -0.68 -5.77 9.95
N ALA A 148 -0.23 -7.02 10.07
CA ALA A 148 1.14 -7.33 10.45
C ALA A 148 2.18 -6.69 9.52
N ARG A 149 1.94 -6.70 8.20
CA ARG A 149 2.82 -6.02 7.23
C ARG A 149 2.84 -4.51 7.43
N LYS A 150 1.68 -3.86 7.54
CA LYS A 150 1.61 -2.41 7.76
C LYS A 150 2.25 -1.98 9.09
N PHE A 151 2.08 -2.76 10.16
CA PHE A 151 2.75 -2.53 11.45
C PHE A 151 4.27 -2.71 11.35
N ALA A 152 4.74 -3.75 10.66
CA ALA A 152 6.18 -3.96 10.46
C ALA A 152 6.84 -2.81 9.69
N ILE A 153 6.18 -2.28 8.66
CA ILE A 153 6.66 -1.12 7.89
C ILE A 153 6.72 0.13 8.78
N ALA A 154 5.66 0.40 9.54
CA ALA A 154 5.56 1.63 10.33
C ALA A 154 6.42 1.62 11.61
N PHE A 155 6.60 0.47 12.25
CA PHE A 155 7.15 0.39 13.61
C PHE A 155 8.30 -0.61 13.79
N SER A 156 8.70 -1.33 12.72
CA SER A 156 9.69 -2.44 12.75
C SER A 156 9.27 -3.67 13.58
N ASP A 157 8.19 -3.56 14.34
CA ASP A 157 7.72 -4.54 15.29
C ASP A 157 6.28 -4.95 15.00
N ILE A 158 5.94 -6.21 15.32
CA ILE A 158 4.64 -6.80 15.03
C ILE A 158 3.95 -7.13 16.35
N PRO A 159 3.04 -6.28 16.84
CA PRO A 159 2.39 -6.50 18.13
C PRO A 159 1.22 -7.48 17.99
N VAL A 160 1.52 -8.78 18.04
CA VAL A 160 0.56 -9.88 17.76
C VAL A 160 -0.73 -9.77 18.57
N GLU A 161 -0.64 -9.49 19.88
CA GLU A 161 -1.83 -9.38 20.74
C GLU A 161 -2.68 -8.14 20.44
N TYR A 162 -2.03 -7.04 20.07
CA TYR A 162 -2.73 -5.82 19.67
C TYR A 162 -3.39 -6.01 18.30
N ILE A 163 -2.68 -6.59 17.33
CA ILE A 163 -3.25 -7.00 16.04
C ILE A 163 -4.45 -7.90 16.26
N HIS A 164 -4.38 -8.87 17.17
CA HIS A 164 -5.53 -9.71 17.50
C HIS A 164 -6.72 -8.88 18.00
N SER A 165 -6.50 -7.91 18.89
CA SER A 165 -7.59 -7.03 19.37
C SER A 165 -8.23 -6.22 18.23
N LEU A 166 -7.43 -5.79 17.24
CA LEU A 166 -7.95 -5.12 16.05
C LEU A 166 -8.79 -6.07 15.18
N VAL A 167 -8.31 -7.29 14.96
CA VAL A 167 -9.04 -8.32 14.20
C VAL A 167 -10.35 -8.71 14.89
N ALA A 168 -10.33 -8.84 16.22
CA ALA A 168 -11.49 -9.23 17.02
C ALA A 168 -12.64 -8.21 16.94
N MET A 169 -12.37 -6.95 16.57
CA MET A 169 -13.43 -5.98 16.32
C MET A 169 -14.32 -6.34 15.10
N GLY A 170 -13.75 -6.96 14.06
CA GLY A 170 -14.49 -7.44 12.88
C GLY A 170 -14.85 -8.93 12.92
N TRP A 171 -14.15 -9.71 13.75
CA TRP A 171 -14.38 -11.15 13.94
C TRP A 171 -14.32 -11.52 15.43
N PRO A 172 -15.38 -11.23 16.21
CA PRO A 172 -15.37 -11.39 17.67
C PRO A 172 -15.09 -12.82 18.15
N ASN A 173 -15.49 -13.83 17.36
CA ASN A 173 -15.32 -15.24 17.70
C ASN A 173 -13.91 -15.79 17.35
N ARG A 174 -13.02 -14.96 16.79
CA ARG A 174 -11.67 -15.40 16.46
C ARG A 174 -10.86 -15.55 17.75
N SER A 175 -10.20 -16.69 17.93
CA SER A 175 -9.35 -16.92 19.09
C SER A 175 -7.97 -16.27 18.93
N LEU A 176 -7.38 -15.84 20.04
CA LEU A 176 -6.00 -15.34 20.08
C LEU A 176 -5.04 -16.40 19.53
N SER A 177 -5.21 -17.66 19.93
CA SER A 177 -4.40 -18.79 19.44
C SER A 177 -4.40 -18.93 17.92
N ALA A 178 -5.50 -18.62 17.22
CA ALA A 178 -5.54 -18.62 15.76
C ALA A 178 -4.67 -17.49 15.17
N THR A 179 -4.64 -16.32 15.79
CA THR A 179 -3.74 -15.22 15.40
C THR A 179 -2.28 -15.58 15.64
N TRP A 180 -1.93 -16.20 16.77
CA TRP A 180 -0.56 -16.65 17.05
C TRP A 180 -0.07 -17.74 16.10
N LYS A 181 -0.92 -18.70 15.76
CA LYS A 181 -0.57 -19.74 14.76
C LYS A 181 -0.29 -19.14 13.38
N LEU A 182 -1.04 -18.11 13.00
CA LEU A 182 -0.84 -17.41 11.73
C LEU A 182 0.40 -16.51 11.75
N LEU A 183 0.59 -15.76 12.83
CA LEU A 183 1.74 -14.87 13.05
C LEU A 183 2.80 -15.57 13.92
N CYS A 184 3.19 -16.78 13.54
CA CYS A 184 4.26 -17.49 14.21
C CYS A 184 5.63 -16.84 13.91
N GLY A 185 6.66 -17.18 14.70
CA GLY A 185 7.99 -16.57 14.60
C GLY A 185 8.55 -16.52 13.18
N THR A 186 8.44 -17.63 12.43
CA THR A 186 8.92 -17.72 11.04
C THR A 186 8.20 -16.76 10.10
N VAL A 187 6.87 -16.61 10.25
CA VAL A 187 6.05 -15.68 9.47
C VAL A 187 6.36 -14.23 9.85
N THR A 188 6.46 -13.93 11.15
CA THR A 188 6.77 -12.58 11.63
C THR A 188 8.16 -12.12 11.20
N ASP A 189 9.17 -12.99 11.28
CA ASP A 189 10.54 -12.66 10.87
C ASP A 189 10.64 -12.41 9.37
N ARG A 190 9.86 -13.16 8.59
CA ARG A 190 9.77 -12.93 7.16
C ARG A 190 9.12 -11.59 6.84
N ILE A 191 7.98 -11.27 7.47
CA ILE A 191 7.31 -9.98 7.30
C ILE A 191 8.25 -8.82 7.69
N LYS A 192 9.00 -8.97 8.79
CA LYS A 192 9.98 -7.97 9.22
C LYS A 192 11.09 -7.78 8.19
N ARG A 193 11.63 -8.85 7.61
CA ARG A 193 12.63 -8.79 6.54
C ARG A 193 12.08 -8.13 5.26
N GLU A 194 10.87 -8.48 4.86
CA GLU A 194 10.18 -7.85 3.72
C GLU A 194 9.98 -6.35 3.96
N ALA A 195 9.52 -5.97 5.15
CA ALA A 195 9.35 -4.57 5.53
C ALA A 195 10.68 -3.81 5.57
N GLU A 196 11.75 -4.41 6.06
CA GLU A 196 13.09 -3.81 6.05
C GLU A 196 13.59 -3.57 4.62
N SER A 197 13.42 -4.55 3.74
CA SER A 197 13.77 -4.39 2.33
C SER A 197 13.04 -3.22 1.68
N ILE A 198 11.74 -3.06 1.96
CA ILE A 198 10.95 -1.93 1.45
C ILE A 198 11.50 -0.61 1.98
N ARG A 199 11.77 -0.50 3.28
CA ARG A 199 12.32 0.72 3.88
C ARG A 199 13.68 1.10 3.30
N LEU A 200 14.57 0.13 3.11
CA LEU A 200 15.87 0.36 2.47
C LEU A 200 15.71 0.82 1.03
N GLN A 201 14.76 0.25 0.29
CA GLN A 201 14.47 0.63 -1.09
C GLN A 201 13.89 2.05 -1.18
N GLU A 202 12.97 2.42 -0.28
CA GLU A 202 12.43 3.78 -0.17
C GLU A 202 13.51 4.79 0.23
N ALA A 203 14.39 4.45 1.18
CA ALA A 203 15.52 5.28 1.58
C ALA A 203 16.51 5.50 0.42
N SER A 204 16.81 4.44 -0.33
CA SER A 204 17.65 4.51 -1.52
C SER A 204 17.02 5.36 -2.62
N ALA A 205 15.71 5.21 -2.87
CA ALA A 205 14.99 6.01 -3.84
C ALA A 205 14.96 7.50 -3.46
N HIS A 206 14.77 7.80 -2.17
CA HIS A 206 14.85 9.16 -1.65
C HIS A 206 16.25 9.74 -1.82
N GLY A 207 17.29 8.98 -1.47
CA GLY A 207 18.68 9.40 -1.67
C GLY A 207 19.01 9.66 -3.15
N ALA A 208 18.58 8.79 -4.06
CA ALA A 208 18.75 8.96 -5.50
C ALA A 208 18.03 10.21 -6.02
N ALA A 209 16.81 10.49 -5.54
CA ALA A 209 16.06 11.69 -5.91
C ALA A 209 16.78 12.96 -5.42
N VAL A 210 17.27 12.98 -4.17
CA VAL A 210 18.03 14.11 -3.63
C VAL A 210 19.33 14.31 -4.40
N PHE A 211 20.05 13.24 -4.74
CA PHE A 211 21.28 13.31 -5.52
C PHE A 211 21.02 13.79 -6.96
N ALA A 212 19.95 13.35 -7.60
CA ALA A 212 19.54 13.82 -8.92
C ALA A 212 19.22 15.33 -8.89
N ILE A 213 18.52 15.81 -7.85
CA ILE A 213 18.25 17.23 -7.65
C ILE A 213 19.55 18.01 -7.42
N GLN A 214 20.45 17.49 -6.59
CA GLN A 214 21.73 18.14 -6.32
C GLN A 214 22.58 18.21 -7.58
N THR A 215 22.67 17.11 -8.34
CA THR A 215 23.39 17.05 -9.62
C THR A 215 22.81 18.02 -10.64
N ALA A 216 21.47 18.09 -10.76
CA ALA A 216 20.79 19.07 -11.59
C ALA A 216 21.06 20.51 -11.10
N SER A 217 21.10 20.73 -9.79
CA SER A 217 21.39 22.05 -9.22
C SER A 217 22.85 22.50 -9.40
N THR A 218 23.80 21.56 -9.39
CA THR A 218 25.22 21.83 -9.68
C THR A 218 25.48 21.97 -11.18
N ALA A 219 24.70 21.29 -12.02
CA ALA A 219 24.76 21.42 -13.47
C ALA A 219 24.24 22.78 -13.98
N ARG A 220 23.62 23.61 -13.12
CA ARG A 220 23.13 24.97 -13.45
C ARG A 220 24.16 25.90 -14.12
N HIS A 221 25.45 25.61 -14.03
CA HIS A 221 26.49 26.37 -14.74
C HIS A 221 26.63 26.02 -16.24
N VAL A 222 25.93 24.98 -16.73
CA VAL A 222 25.98 24.50 -18.13
C VAL A 222 24.57 24.32 -18.73
N MET A 223 23.53 24.74 -18.01
CA MET A 223 22.14 24.57 -18.46
C MET A 223 21.73 25.71 -19.40
N SER A 224 20.96 25.39 -20.43
CA SER A 224 20.29 26.40 -21.25
C SER A 224 19.22 27.12 -20.43
N GLU A 225 18.88 28.35 -20.82
CA GLU A 225 17.88 29.20 -20.15
C GLU A 225 16.53 28.48 -19.93
N ILE A 226 16.14 27.64 -20.90
CA ILE A 226 14.90 26.85 -20.87
C ILE A 226 14.97 25.81 -19.75
N GLU A 227 16.08 25.09 -19.63
CA GLU A 227 16.26 24.05 -18.62
C GLU A 227 16.36 24.67 -17.21
N HIS A 228 16.89 25.89 -17.08
CA HIS A 228 16.92 26.64 -15.82
C HIS A 228 15.51 26.92 -15.31
N GLN A 229 14.62 27.40 -16.18
CA GLN A 229 13.21 27.66 -15.84
C GLN A 229 12.47 26.37 -15.42
N VAL A 230 12.75 25.24 -16.07
CA VAL A 230 12.14 23.94 -15.70
C VAL A 230 12.59 23.52 -14.29
N VAL A 231 13.86 23.70 -13.94
CA VAL A 231 14.38 23.36 -12.60
C VAL A 231 13.77 24.26 -11.52
N GLU A 232 13.64 25.57 -11.78
CA GLU A 232 12.98 26.49 -10.83
C GLU A 232 11.51 26.14 -10.61
N GLN A 233 10.79 25.79 -11.68
CA GLN A 233 9.40 25.32 -11.59
C GLN A 233 9.29 24.04 -10.77
N LEU A 234 10.18 23.06 -10.99
CA LEU A 234 10.19 21.81 -10.22
C LEU A 234 10.51 22.05 -8.74
N GLN A 235 11.42 22.97 -8.42
CA GLN A 235 11.73 23.32 -7.03
C GLN A 235 10.56 24.02 -6.34
N SER A 236 9.90 24.95 -7.02
CA SER A 236 8.69 25.61 -6.52
C SER A 236 7.57 24.61 -6.24
N GLU A 237 7.36 23.66 -7.16
CA GLU A 237 6.36 22.60 -6.99
C GLU A 237 6.71 21.63 -5.86
N MET A 238 8.00 21.32 -5.67
CA MET A 238 8.45 20.48 -4.56
C MET A 238 8.23 21.16 -3.21
N GLU A 239 8.54 22.45 -3.11
CA GLU A 239 8.29 23.23 -1.88
C GLU A 239 6.79 23.37 -1.61
N ARG A 240 5.97 23.53 -2.65
CA ARG A 240 4.50 23.51 -2.56
C ARG A 240 4.00 22.18 -1.99
N VAL A 241 4.51 21.04 -2.48
CA VAL A 241 4.17 19.69 -1.99
C VAL A 241 4.63 19.51 -0.54
N ARG A 242 5.85 19.94 -0.20
CA ARG A 242 6.40 19.89 1.16
C ARG A 242 5.55 20.69 2.14
N GLN A 243 5.02 21.84 1.72
CA GLN A 243 4.11 22.68 2.51
C GLN A 243 2.66 22.17 2.50
N GLY A 244 2.35 21.08 1.80
CA GLY A 244 1.00 20.52 1.71
C GLY A 244 0.00 21.42 1.00
N LYS A 245 0.46 22.37 0.19
CA LYS A 245 -0.39 23.30 -0.56
C LYS A 245 -0.95 22.58 -1.80
N ARG A 246 -2.23 22.80 -2.10
CA ARG A 246 -2.87 22.24 -3.30
C ARG A 246 -2.24 22.84 -4.55
N ARG A 247 -2.10 22.04 -5.62
CA ARG A 247 -1.54 22.47 -6.92
C ARG A 247 -2.46 23.46 -7.63
N PHE A 248 -3.76 23.24 -7.50
CA PHE A 248 -4.81 24.06 -8.07
C PHE A 248 -5.63 24.68 -6.93
N SER A 249 -6.06 25.92 -7.13
CA SER A 249 -6.86 26.67 -6.16
C SER A 249 -8.23 26.05 -5.91
N ASN A 250 -8.81 25.39 -6.92
CA ASN A 250 -10.08 24.68 -6.84
C ASN A 250 -10.11 23.48 -7.81
N ASP A 251 -11.12 22.63 -7.67
CA ASP A 251 -11.25 21.43 -8.51
C ASP A 251 -11.60 21.77 -9.97
N ALA A 252 -12.23 22.91 -10.23
CA ALA A 252 -12.47 23.42 -11.58
C ALA A 252 -11.15 23.73 -12.33
N ALA A 253 -10.20 24.41 -11.67
CA ALA A 253 -8.87 24.70 -12.22
C ALA A 253 -8.05 23.42 -12.44
N ARG A 254 -8.22 22.43 -11.56
CA ARG A 254 -7.64 21.09 -11.75
C ARG A 254 -8.20 20.39 -12.98
N LEU A 255 -9.53 20.41 -13.16
CA LEU A 255 -10.20 19.80 -14.29
C LEU A 255 -9.87 20.51 -15.62
N GLN A 256 -9.72 21.83 -15.61
CA GLN A 256 -9.24 22.59 -16.77
C GLN A 256 -7.81 22.21 -17.16
N ALA A 257 -6.90 22.10 -16.18
CA ALA A 257 -5.53 21.63 -16.46
C ALA A 257 -5.51 20.19 -16.97
N MET A 258 -6.38 19.30 -16.45
CA MET A 258 -6.53 17.94 -16.98
C MET A 258 -7.08 17.94 -18.42
N GLN A 259 -7.95 18.89 -18.76
CA GLN A 259 -8.48 19.06 -20.12
C GLN A 259 -7.38 19.48 -21.10
N GLU A 260 -6.50 20.40 -20.70
CA GLU A 260 -5.35 20.83 -21.50
C GLU A 260 -4.37 19.66 -21.74
N ILE A 261 -4.09 18.88 -20.69
CA ILE A 261 -3.24 17.69 -20.80
C ILE A 261 -3.88 16.64 -21.73
N ALA A 262 -5.18 16.37 -21.57
CA ALA A 262 -5.88 15.41 -22.43
C ALA A 262 -5.86 15.82 -23.91
N ARG A 263 -5.93 17.12 -24.22
CA ARG A 263 -5.77 17.65 -25.60
C ARG A 263 -4.36 17.49 -26.17
N SER A 264 -3.36 17.32 -25.32
CA SER A 264 -1.96 17.13 -25.71
C SER A 264 -1.56 15.64 -25.86
N LEU A 265 -2.48 14.70 -25.60
CA LEU A 265 -2.21 13.27 -25.77
C LEU A 265 -2.15 12.89 -27.25
N GLU A 266 -1.16 12.07 -27.61
CA GLU A 266 -0.97 11.56 -28.97
C GLU A 266 -2.01 10.49 -29.36
N ASP A 267 -2.55 9.76 -28.38
CA ASP A 267 -3.63 8.80 -28.56
C ASP A 267 -4.99 9.50 -28.54
N SER A 268 -5.58 9.69 -29.72
CA SER A 268 -6.85 10.40 -29.90
C SER A 268 -8.04 9.68 -29.26
N GLY A 269 -8.04 8.34 -29.19
CA GLY A 269 -9.14 7.58 -28.60
C GLY A 269 -9.20 7.76 -27.09
N LEU A 270 -8.04 7.65 -26.44
CA LEU A 270 -7.89 7.91 -25.01
C LEU A 270 -8.13 9.40 -24.68
N ALA A 271 -7.64 10.31 -25.53
CA ALA A 271 -7.87 11.73 -25.39
C ALA A 271 -9.36 12.08 -25.40
N ASP A 272 -10.13 11.55 -26.35
CA ASP A 272 -11.56 11.82 -26.48
C ASP A 272 -12.37 11.28 -25.31
N GLU A 273 -12.09 10.05 -24.85
CA GLU A 273 -12.75 9.48 -23.66
C GLU A 273 -12.48 10.32 -22.40
N LEU A 274 -11.23 10.72 -22.18
CA LEU A 274 -10.86 11.59 -21.06
C LEU A 274 -11.53 12.97 -21.17
N LEU A 275 -11.58 13.55 -22.36
CA LEU A 275 -12.20 14.85 -22.59
C LEU A 275 -13.71 14.84 -22.34
N ILE A 276 -14.40 13.74 -22.66
CA ILE A 276 -15.83 13.56 -22.36
C ILE A 276 -16.05 13.54 -20.85
N VAL A 277 -15.32 12.69 -20.12
CA VAL A 277 -15.44 12.57 -18.67
C VAL A 277 -15.13 13.90 -17.96
N ILE A 278 -14.07 14.59 -18.40
CA ILE A 278 -13.68 15.89 -17.83
C ILE A 278 -14.74 16.96 -18.11
N ARG A 279 -15.32 16.97 -19.33
CA ARG A 279 -16.36 17.95 -19.71
C ARG A 279 -17.65 17.74 -18.93
N ASP A 280 -18.06 16.50 -18.70
CA ASP A 280 -19.27 16.20 -17.94
C ASP A 280 -19.11 16.59 -16.46
N ARG A 281 -17.94 16.33 -15.88
CA ARG A 281 -17.61 16.81 -14.52
C ARG A 281 -17.52 18.33 -14.44
N LEU A 282 -16.95 19.01 -15.44
CA LEU A 282 -16.92 20.48 -15.46
C LEU A 282 -18.32 21.10 -15.55
N LYS A 283 -19.25 20.47 -16.29
CA LYS A 283 -20.64 20.93 -16.37
C LYS A 283 -21.35 20.85 -15.03
N GLU A 284 -21.15 19.76 -14.28
CA GLU A 284 -21.68 19.60 -12.91
C GLU A 284 -21.23 20.76 -12.01
N TYR A 285 -19.95 21.13 -12.05
CA TYR A 285 -19.43 22.27 -11.27
C TYR A 285 -19.92 23.65 -11.75
N SER A 286 -20.25 23.81 -13.03
CA SER A 286 -20.77 25.08 -13.57
C SER A 286 -22.23 25.34 -13.20
N HIS A 287 -23.01 24.29 -12.94
CA HIS A 287 -24.41 24.40 -12.49
C HIS A 287 -24.53 24.65 -10.98
N ASP A 288 -23.60 24.14 -10.17
CA ASP A 288 -23.59 24.35 -8.71
C ASP A 288 -23.14 25.75 -8.27
N HIS A 289 -22.78 26.65 -9.19
CA HIS A 289 -22.39 28.05 -8.90
C HIS A 289 -23.37 29.10 -9.46
N GLN A 290 -24.56 28.67 -9.92
CA GLN A 290 -25.66 29.56 -10.34
C GLN A 290 -26.82 29.62 -9.34
N HIS A 291 -26.68 29.02 -8.16
CA HIS A 291 -27.61 29.09 -7.03
C HIS A 291 -26.87 29.54 -5.76
#